data_AF-A0A538IIN8-F1
#
_entry.id   AF-A0A538IIN8-F1
#
_cell.length_a   1.000
_cell.length_b   1.000
_cell.length_c   1.000
_cell.angle_alpha   90.00
_cell.angle_beta   90.00
_cell.angle_gamma   90.00
#
_symmetry.space_group_name_H-M   'P 1'
#
loop_
_entity.id
_entity.type
_entity.pdbx_description
1 polymer ?
#
loop_
_entity_poly.entity_id
_entity_poly.type
_entity_poly.pdbx_seq_one_letter_code
_entity_poly.pdbx_strand_id
1 'polypeptide(L)'
;MFSRRFLLLAAVLVTLNLVLWLAGPGLALRQGIIQQLFGRGLIRAEVIKRGGADWRLDRGVITQVSSTQLTLHEADGKVQQIALSATTTVIRIGHRLPLSALAPRWHVLVLWPTGGTAQSVDVERIPPPPVK
;
A
#
# COMPACT_ATOMS: atom_id res chain seq x y z
N MET A 1 46.60 -31.90 16.15
CA MET A 1 47.19 -31.18 14.99
C MET A 1 46.18 -31.22 13.87
N PHE A 2 45.59 -30.08 13.49
CA PHE A 2 44.61 -30.04 12.41
C PHE A 2 45.31 -30.31 11.07
N SER A 3 44.73 -31.19 10.24
CA SER A 3 45.29 -31.49 8.93
C SER A 3 45.11 -30.28 7.99
N ARG A 4 46.04 -30.08 7.05
CA ARG A 4 45.95 -28.99 6.06
C ARG A 4 44.62 -29.02 5.28
N ARG A 5 44.08 -30.22 5.08
CA ARG A 5 42.78 -30.45 4.43
C ARG A 5 41.62 -29.91 5.27
N PHE A 6 41.69 -30.06 6.59
CA PHE A 6 40.68 -29.53 7.51
C PHE A 6 40.65 -27.99 7.50
N LEU A 7 41.83 -27.35 7.50
CA LEU A 7 41.94 -25.89 7.45
C LEU A 7 41.39 -25.29 6.14
N LEU A 8 41.65 -25.94 5.00
CA LEU A 8 41.09 -25.52 3.71
C LEU A 8 39.57 -25.62 3.68
N LEU A 9 39.02 -26.72 4.22
CA LEU A 9 37.58 -26.93 4.28
C LEU A 9 36.91 -25.86 5.16
N ALA A 10 37.48 -25.57 6.33
CA ALA A 10 36.97 -24.53 7.23
C ALA A 10 37.00 -23.14 6.58
N ALA A 11 38.09 -22.80 5.88
CA ALA A 11 38.19 -21.52 5.17
C ALA A 11 37.14 -21.38 4.06
N VAL A 12 36.92 -22.42 3.26
CA VAL A 12 35.88 -22.42 2.20
C VAL A 12 34.49 -22.28 2.82
N LEU A 13 34.19 -23.02 3.89
CA LEU A 13 32.91 -22.95 4.59
C LEU A 13 32.63 -21.56 5.17
N VAL A 14 33.63 -20.92 5.79
CA VAL A 14 33.51 -19.55 6.33
C VAL A 14 33.30 -18.55 5.19
N THR A 15 34.05 -18.68 4.10
CA THR A 15 33.96 -17.77 2.95
C THR A 15 32.59 -17.89 2.27
N LEU A 16 32.09 -19.13 2.09
CA LEU A 16 30.76 -19.38 1.54
C LEU A 16 29.65 -18.84 2.45
N ASN A 17 29.77 -19.01 3.76
CA ASN A 17 28.80 -18.50 4.74
C ASN A 17 28.73 -16.96 4.71
N LEU A 18 29.89 -16.29 4.66
CA LEU A 18 29.98 -14.83 4.47
C LEU A 18 29.33 -14.39 3.16
N VAL A 19 29.66 -15.05 2.03
CA VAL A 19 29.07 -14.73 0.72
C VAL A 19 27.55 -14.92 0.73
N LEU A 20 27.01 -15.93 1.41
CA LEU A 20 25.56 -16.15 1.52
C LEU A 20 24.86 -15.12 2.42
N TRP A 21 25.54 -14.61 3.45
CA TRP A 21 25.03 -13.51 4.29
C TRP A 21 25.00 -12.18 3.54
N LEU A 22 25.99 -11.94 2.68
CA LEU A 22 26.08 -10.79 1.78
C LEU A 22 25.20 -10.95 0.52
N ALA A 23 24.85 -12.18 0.14
CA ALA A 23 23.92 -12.50 -0.95
C ALA A 23 22.45 -12.36 -0.51
N GLY A 24 22.09 -11.19 0.01
CA GLY A 24 20.71 -10.73 0.13
C GLY A 24 20.04 -10.09 -1.10
N PRO A 25 20.42 -10.33 -2.39
CA PRO A 25 19.80 -9.57 -3.49
C PRO A 25 18.45 -10.12 -3.94
N GLY A 26 18.11 -11.39 -3.64
CA GLY A 26 16.86 -12.01 -4.10
C GLY A 26 15.58 -11.49 -3.43
N LEU A 27 15.69 -11.00 -2.19
CA LEU A 27 14.56 -10.47 -1.41
C LEU A 27 14.44 -8.94 -1.51
N ALA A 28 15.56 -8.23 -1.62
CA ALA A 28 15.58 -6.78 -1.78
C ALA A 28 14.97 -6.32 -3.11
N LEU A 29 15.25 -7.04 -4.21
CA LEU A 29 14.63 -6.75 -5.53
C LEU A 29 13.10 -6.88 -5.50
N ARG A 30 12.58 -7.91 -4.81
CA ARG A 30 11.13 -8.12 -4.68
C ARG A 30 10.46 -7.04 -3.84
N GLN A 31 11.09 -6.65 -2.72
CA GLN A 31 10.58 -5.58 -1.87
C GLN A 31 10.63 -4.22 -2.56
N GLY A 32 11.69 -3.92 -3.32
CA GLY A 32 11.82 -2.69 -4.08
C GLY A 32 10.71 -2.50 -5.12
N ILE A 33 10.38 -3.55 -5.88
CA ILE A 33 9.29 -3.52 -6.87
C ILE A 33 7.94 -3.31 -6.18
N ILE A 34 7.68 -4.01 -5.06
CA ILE A 34 6.42 -3.84 -4.33
C ILE A 34 6.29 -2.41 -3.80
N GLN A 35 7.35 -1.84 -3.22
CA GLN A 35 7.33 -0.45 -2.75
C GLN A 35 7.21 0.55 -3.91
N GLN A 36 7.80 0.26 -5.07
CA GLN A 36 7.69 1.12 -6.23
C GLN A 36 6.27 1.12 -6.80
N LEU A 37 5.65 -0.05 -6.92
CA LEU A 37 4.31 -0.21 -7.50
C LEU A 37 3.18 0.16 -6.53
N PHE A 38 3.30 -0.22 -5.25
CA PHE A 38 2.26 -0.07 -4.23
C PHE A 38 2.57 1.00 -3.17
N GLY A 39 3.75 1.63 -3.24
CA GLY A 39 4.10 2.78 -2.41
C GLY A 39 3.57 4.08 -3.00
N ARG A 40 4.32 5.19 -2.91
CA ARG A 40 3.85 6.55 -3.28
C ARG A 40 3.51 6.73 -4.77
N GLY A 41 4.00 5.84 -5.64
CA GLY A 41 3.74 5.87 -7.08
C GLY A 41 2.43 5.21 -7.50
N LEU A 42 1.75 4.49 -6.59
CA LEU A 42 0.47 3.84 -6.89
C LEU A 42 -0.61 4.87 -7.21
N ILE A 43 -1.26 4.73 -8.37
CA ILE A 43 -2.48 5.45 -8.74
C ILE A 43 -3.68 4.51 -8.53
N ARG A 44 -3.59 3.32 -9.14
CA ARG A 44 -4.60 2.27 -9.04
C ARG A 44 -3.95 0.89 -9.08
N ALA A 45 -4.54 -0.05 -8.36
CA ALA A 45 -4.30 -1.48 -8.55
C ALA A 45 -5.60 -2.27 -8.54
N GLU A 46 -5.66 -3.31 -9.38
CA GLU A 46 -6.67 -4.36 -9.28
C GLU A 46 -5.98 -5.62 -8.75
N VAL A 47 -6.56 -6.21 -7.71
CA VAL A 47 -5.99 -7.32 -6.95
C VAL A 47 -6.96 -8.48 -6.97
N ILE A 48 -6.56 -9.56 -7.63
CA ILE A 48 -7.31 -10.82 -7.63
C ILE A 48 -6.85 -11.65 -6.44
N LYS A 49 -7.76 -11.89 -5.48
CA LYS A 49 -7.44 -12.71 -4.32
C LYS A 49 -7.67 -14.18 -4.64
N ARG A 50 -6.68 -15.04 -4.36
CA ARG A 50 -6.85 -16.49 -4.52
C ARG A 50 -8.07 -16.97 -3.74
N GLY A 51 -9.00 -17.63 -4.44
CA GLY A 51 -10.24 -18.16 -3.85
C GLY A 51 -11.31 -17.10 -3.56
N GLY A 52 -11.27 -15.91 -4.16
CA GLY A 52 -12.32 -14.93 -3.93
C GLY A 52 -12.26 -13.65 -4.76
N ALA A 53 -13.00 -12.65 -4.26
CA ALA A 53 -13.38 -11.43 -4.94
C ALA A 53 -12.21 -10.58 -5.47
N ASP A 54 -12.50 -9.84 -6.54
CA ASP A 54 -11.62 -8.81 -7.08
C ASP A 54 -11.66 -7.57 -6.19
N TRP A 55 -10.48 -7.07 -5.88
CA TRP A 55 -10.29 -5.87 -5.07
C TRP A 55 -9.68 -4.76 -5.90
N ARG A 56 -10.02 -3.54 -5.53
CA ARG A 56 -9.47 -2.33 -6.11
C ARG A 56 -8.81 -1.51 -5.00
N LEU A 57 -7.62 -1.00 -5.32
CA LEU A 57 -6.94 0.04 -4.59
C LEU A 57 -6.93 1.27 -5.48
N ASP A 58 -7.61 2.33 -5.08
CA ASP A 58 -7.64 3.59 -5.81
C ASP A 58 -7.06 4.71 -4.93
N ARG A 59 -6.06 5.44 -5.45
CA ARG A 59 -5.45 6.58 -4.78
C ARG A 59 -5.80 7.87 -5.51
N GLY A 60 -6.23 8.86 -4.75
CA GLY A 60 -6.51 10.17 -5.33
C GLY A 60 -6.95 11.21 -4.31
N VAL A 61 -7.54 12.27 -4.82
CA VAL A 61 -8.05 13.40 -4.06
C VAL A 61 -9.57 13.33 -4.00
N ILE A 62 -10.14 13.46 -2.81
CA ILE A 62 -11.59 13.55 -2.65
C ILE A 62 -12.09 14.84 -3.32
N THR A 63 -13.00 14.73 -4.28
CA THR A 63 -13.66 15.90 -4.89
C THR A 63 -15.05 16.13 -4.30
N GLN A 64 -15.75 15.06 -3.96
CA GLN A 64 -17.05 15.09 -3.30
C GLN A 64 -17.16 13.92 -2.32
N VAL A 65 -17.89 14.11 -1.23
CA VAL A 65 -18.14 13.07 -0.24
C VAL A 65 -19.51 13.27 0.41
N SER A 66 -20.22 12.17 0.62
CA SER A 66 -21.47 12.07 1.38
C SER A 66 -21.36 10.92 2.38
N SER A 67 -22.44 10.64 3.12
CA SER A 67 -22.50 9.49 4.01
C SER A 67 -22.51 8.13 3.30
N THR A 68 -22.80 8.11 1.99
CA THR A 68 -22.99 6.87 1.21
C THR A 68 -22.10 6.80 -0.03
N GLN A 69 -21.37 7.86 -0.37
CA GLN A 69 -20.56 7.90 -1.58
C GLN A 69 -19.34 8.81 -1.43
N LEU A 70 -18.26 8.38 -2.05
CA LEU A 70 -17.01 9.12 -2.21
C LEU A 70 -16.72 9.29 -3.69
N THR A 71 -16.41 10.51 -4.12
CA THR A 71 -15.87 10.78 -5.45
C THR A 71 -14.39 11.12 -5.33
N LEU A 72 -13.57 10.33 -6.03
CA LEU A 72 -12.12 10.42 -6.05
C LEU A 72 -11.65 10.89 -7.43
N HIS A 73 -10.76 11.87 -7.46
CA HIS A 73 -10.02 12.24 -8.66
C HIS A 73 -8.59 11.71 -8.54
N GLU A 74 -8.24 10.79 -9.43
CA GLU A 74 -6.96 10.10 -9.45
C GLU A 74 -5.90 10.90 -10.21
N ALA A 75 -4.63 10.51 -10.06
CA ALA A 75 -3.52 11.23 -10.70
C ALA A 75 -3.46 11.05 -12.23
N ASP A 76 -4.12 10.01 -12.77
CA ASP A 76 -4.26 9.77 -14.22
C ASP A 76 -5.43 10.57 -14.85
N GLY A 77 -6.12 11.40 -14.05
CA GLY A 77 -7.26 12.21 -14.48
C GLY A 77 -8.60 11.47 -14.43
N LYS A 78 -8.63 10.19 -14.03
CA LYS A 78 -9.89 9.47 -13.88
C LYS A 78 -10.64 9.92 -12.62
N VAL A 79 -11.96 10.02 -12.77
CA VAL A 79 -12.88 10.24 -11.66
C VAL A 79 -13.55 8.92 -11.31
N GLN A 80 -13.40 8.48 -10.06
CA GLN A 80 -13.96 7.24 -9.55
C GLN A 80 -15.01 7.55 -8.49
N GLN A 81 -16.21 6.99 -8.66
CA GLN A 81 -17.24 7.00 -7.64
C GLN A 81 -17.19 5.67 -6.88
N ILE A 82 -17.12 5.75 -5.55
CA ILE A 82 -16.99 4.60 -4.66
C ILE A 82 -18.09 4.70 -3.60
N ALA A 83 -18.90 3.66 -3.48
CA ALA A 83 -19.95 3.63 -2.46
C ALA A 83 -19.33 3.48 -1.06
N LEU A 84 -19.89 4.16 -0.07
CA LEU A 84 -19.53 4.08 1.34
C LEU A 84 -20.66 3.38 2.10
N SER A 85 -20.33 2.78 3.23
CA SER A 85 -21.32 2.22 4.16
C SER A 85 -20.94 2.53 5.60
N ALA A 86 -21.86 2.24 6.53
CA ALA A 86 -21.59 2.39 7.96
C ALA A 86 -20.44 1.51 8.47
N THR A 87 -20.05 0.47 7.72
CA THR A 87 -18.93 -0.42 8.05
C THR A 87 -17.60 0.02 7.43
N THR A 88 -17.60 1.03 6.55
CA THR A 88 -16.37 1.61 6.00
C THR A 88 -15.50 2.17 7.12
N THR A 89 -14.24 1.77 7.16
CA THR A 89 -13.28 2.22 8.17
C THR A 89 -12.43 3.35 7.61
N VAL A 90 -12.46 4.53 8.24
CA VAL A 90 -11.57 5.64 7.88
C VAL A 90 -10.38 5.64 8.84
N ILE A 91 -9.16 5.67 8.30
CA ILE A 91 -7.93 5.59 9.08
C ILE A 91 -7.02 6.75 8.69
N ARG A 92 -6.35 7.37 9.67
CA ARG A 92 -5.30 8.35 9.45
C ARG A 92 -4.15 8.09 10.40
N ILE A 93 -2.97 7.77 9.86
CA ILE A 93 -1.75 7.54 10.66
C ILE A 93 -2.05 6.55 11.81
N GLY A 94 -2.74 5.44 11.50
CA GLY A 94 -3.12 4.41 12.47
C GLY A 94 -4.33 4.72 13.37
N HIS A 95 -4.89 5.94 13.34
CA HIS A 95 -6.06 6.31 14.13
C HIS A 95 -7.35 6.21 13.31
N ARG A 96 -8.41 5.67 13.91
CA ARG A 96 -9.74 5.62 13.28
C ARG A 96 -10.41 7.01 13.34
N LEU A 97 -10.95 7.44 12.22
CA LEU A 97 -11.76 8.65 12.09
C LEU A 97 -13.23 8.29 11.84
N PRO A 98 -14.19 9.14 12.23
CA PRO A 98 -15.57 8.96 11.81
C PRO A 98 -15.71 9.23 10.31
N LEU A 99 -16.65 8.55 9.65
CA LEU A 99 -16.91 8.75 8.21
C LEU A 99 -17.25 10.21 7.89
N SER A 100 -17.96 10.89 8.79
CA SER A 100 -18.31 12.31 8.69
C SER A 100 -17.13 13.27 8.75
N ALA A 101 -15.94 12.81 9.15
CA ALA A 101 -14.74 13.64 9.11
C ALA A 101 -14.16 13.75 7.70
N LEU A 102 -14.47 12.82 6.79
CA LEU A 102 -13.99 12.90 5.41
C LEU A 102 -14.47 14.19 4.76
N ALA A 103 -13.54 14.87 4.10
CA ALA A 103 -13.81 16.14 3.44
C ALA A 103 -13.17 16.19 2.05
N PRO A 104 -13.68 17.05 1.15
CA PRO A 104 -13.02 17.33 -0.11
C PRO A 104 -11.57 17.79 0.09
N ARG A 105 -10.77 17.59 -0.96
CA ARG A 105 -9.33 17.91 -1.07
C ARG A 105 -8.40 17.00 -0.28
N TRP A 106 -8.91 16.08 0.54
CA TRP A 106 -8.08 15.09 1.22
C TRP A 106 -7.49 14.10 0.22
N HIS A 107 -6.25 13.71 0.43
CA HIS A 107 -5.62 12.64 -0.34
C HIS A 107 -5.82 11.34 0.40
N VAL A 108 -6.37 10.36 -0.30
CA VAL A 108 -6.75 9.08 0.29
C VAL A 108 -6.36 7.92 -0.62
N LEU A 109 -6.14 6.77 0.01
CA LEU A 109 -6.09 5.46 -0.61
C LEU A 109 -7.35 4.70 -0.17
N VAL A 110 -8.09 4.14 -1.13
CA VAL A 110 -9.36 3.46 -0.86
C VAL A 110 -9.23 2.00 -1.26
N LEU A 111 -9.53 1.09 -0.33
CA LEU A 111 -9.64 -0.34 -0.58
C LEU A 111 -11.12 -0.73 -0.64
N TRP A 112 -11.52 -1.34 -1.76
CA TRP A 112 -12.91 -1.72 -1.98
C TRP A 112 -13.03 -2.92 -2.92
N PRO A 113 -14.03 -3.80 -2.74
CA PRO A 113 -14.27 -4.89 -3.68
C PRO A 113 -14.93 -4.35 -4.95
N THR A 114 -14.65 -4.96 -6.10
CA THR A 114 -15.31 -4.59 -7.35
C THR A 114 -16.82 -4.77 -7.22
N GLY A 115 -17.57 -3.66 -7.31
CA GLY A 115 -19.03 -3.66 -7.21
C GLY A 115 -19.61 -3.60 -5.78
N GLY A 116 -18.79 -3.39 -4.75
CA GLY A 116 -19.26 -3.22 -3.37
C GLY A 116 -18.89 -1.86 -2.75
N THR A 117 -19.14 -1.74 -1.45
CA THR A 117 -18.82 -0.53 -0.67
C THR A 117 -17.38 -0.55 -0.18
N ALA A 118 -16.78 0.62 0.00
CA ALA A 118 -15.44 0.78 0.52
C ALA A 118 -15.26 0.06 1.86
N GLN A 119 -14.20 -0.74 1.95
CA GLN A 119 -13.81 -1.39 3.20
C GLN A 119 -12.99 -0.42 4.05
N SER A 120 -11.97 0.22 3.46
CA SER A 120 -11.16 1.22 4.14
C SER A 120 -10.92 2.45 3.27
N VAL A 121 -10.78 3.58 3.95
CA VAL A 121 -10.31 4.86 3.41
C VAL A 121 -9.15 5.32 4.27
N ASP A 122 -7.94 5.16 3.75
CA ASP A 122 -6.70 5.57 4.39
C ASP A 122 -6.35 7.00 3.98
N VAL A 123 -6.39 7.92 4.94
CA VAL A 123 -6.10 9.33 4.75
C VAL A 123 -4.60 9.57 4.80
N GLU A 124 -4.02 9.84 3.64
CA GLU A 124 -2.58 10.07 3.46
C GLU A 124 -2.20 11.52 3.72
N ARG A 125 -3.04 12.48 3.29
CA ARG A 125 -2.76 13.92 3.46
C ARG A 125 -4.04 14.73 3.61
N ILE A 126 -4.05 15.58 4.63
CA ILE A 126 -5.06 16.63 4.83
C ILE A 126 -4.41 17.96 4.43
N PRO A 127 -4.95 18.70 3.43
CA PRO A 127 -4.45 20.01 3.09
C PRO A 127 -4.60 20.98 4.27
N PRO A 128 -3.69 21.96 4.41
CA PRO A 128 -3.89 23.04 5.36
C PRO A 128 -5.20 23.79 5.05
N PRO A 129 -5.86 24.38 6.06
CA PRO A 129 -7.04 25.20 5.82
C PRO A 129 -6.70 26.35 4.86
N PRO A 130 -7.68 26.81 4.06
CA PRO A 130 -7.47 27.97 3.21
C PRO A 130 -7.04 29.16 4.08
N VAL A 131 -5.92 29.78 3.73
CA VAL A 131 -5.49 31.05 4.31
C VAL A 131 -6.53 32.09 3.90
N LYS A 132 -7.15 32.75 4.89
CA LYS A 132 -8.12 33.82 4.68
C LYS A 132 -7.43 35.10 4.23
#